data_AF-A0A3E0MVF8-F1
#
_entry.id   AF-A0A3E0MVF8-F1
#
_cell.length_a   1.000
_cell.length_b   1.000
_cell.length_c   1.000
_cell.angle_alpha   90.00
_cell.angle_beta   90.00
_cell.angle_gamma   90.00
#
_symmetry.space_group_name_H-M   'P 1'
#
loop_
_entity.id
_entity.type
_entity.pdbx_description
1 polymer ?
#
loop_
_entity_poly.entity_id
_entity_poly.type
_entity_poly.pdbx_seq_one_letter_code
_entity_poly.pdbx_strand_id
1 'polypeptide(L)'
;MPSYQGNAPAIAYISTPAVQQFSGNGSTTTFTLNRTVADKQSVLVSVDGVVQDAASAYTVPDGTTLTFTAAPSTGTNNIFVNFLDLTAGSVTPPAANKGNFKGGGLFRTNAQSLTADTTILATENANVTGPFTVASGVTLTVESGGTLVTL
;
A
#
# COMPACT_ATOMS: atom_id res chain seq x y z
N MET A 1 15.86 -17.56 28.21
CA MET A 1 15.04 -16.33 28.08
C MET A 1 14.83 -16.07 26.60
N PRO A 2 13.62 -16.25 26.02
CA PRO A 2 13.38 -15.85 24.65
C PRO A 2 13.38 -14.31 24.59
N SER A 3 14.31 -13.75 23.82
CA SER A 3 14.27 -12.33 23.47
C SER A 3 13.11 -12.14 22.50
N TYR A 4 12.12 -11.36 22.90
CA TYR A 4 11.07 -10.91 22.00
C TYR A 4 11.68 -9.92 21.00
N GLN A 5 11.94 -10.39 19.78
CA GLN A 5 12.21 -9.50 18.65
C GLN A 5 10.87 -8.89 18.25
N GLY A 6 10.68 -7.60 18.56
CA GLY A 6 9.50 -6.87 18.14
C GLY A 6 9.25 -7.05 16.65
N ASN A 7 7.98 -7.04 16.26
CA ASN A 7 7.58 -7.10 14.86
C ASN A 7 8.46 -6.12 14.07
N ALA A 8 9.19 -6.62 13.06
CA ALA A 8 9.97 -5.73 12.21
C ALA A 8 9.02 -4.60 11.79
N PRO A 9 9.35 -3.31 12.02
CA PRO A 9 8.54 -2.25 11.48
C PRO A 9 8.40 -2.56 9.98
N ALA A 10 7.20 -2.40 9.43
CA ALA A 10 7.04 -2.45 7.98
C ALA A 10 7.87 -1.27 7.44
N ILE A 11 9.14 -1.52 7.18
CA ILE A 11 10.03 -0.61 6.45
C ILE A 11 9.56 -0.69 5.00
N ALA A 12 8.40 -0.09 4.74
CA ALA A 12 8.07 0.37 3.41
C ALA A 12 8.79 1.70 3.16
N TYR A 13 10.12 1.71 3.35
CA TYR A 13 10.93 2.54 2.46
C TYR A 13 10.88 1.83 1.11
N ILE A 14 9.75 1.99 0.42
CA ILE A 14 9.75 1.82 -1.02
C ILE A 14 10.71 2.91 -1.49
N SER A 15 11.95 2.51 -1.73
CA SER A 15 12.90 3.27 -2.51
C SER A 15 12.40 3.20 -3.95
N THR A 16 11.25 3.83 -4.22
CA THR A 16 10.87 4.15 -5.58
C THR A 16 11.98 5.06 -6.08
N PRO A 17 12.67 4.70 -7.18
CA PRO A 17 13.70 5.56 -7.72
C PRO A 17 13.14 6.97 -7.87
N ALA A 18 13.81 7.97 -7.28
CA ALA A 18 13.40 9.37 -7.41
C ALA A 18 13.32 9.79 -8.88
N VAL A 19 13.99 9.04 -9.77
CA VAL A 19 14.06 9.25 -11.21
C VAL A 19 13.70 7.97 -11.96
N GLN A 20 12.87 8.10 -13.00
CA GLN A 20 12.69 7.09 -14.04
C GLN A 20 13.28 7.60 -15.35
N GLN A 21 13.91 6.70 -16.12
CA GLN A 21 14.52 7.05 -17.40
C GLN A 21 13.82 6.34 -18.57
N PHE A 22 13.75 7.01 -19.71
CA PHE A 22 13.31 6.45 -20.99
C PHE A 22 14.29 6.84 -22.10
N SER A 23 14.23 6.10 -23.22
CA SER A 23 14.98 6.38 -24.44
C SER A 23 14.03 6.90 -25.51
N GLY A 24 14.29 8.10 -26.02
CA GLY A 24 13.58 8.64 -27.18
C GLY A 24 14.06 7.98 -28.49
N ASN A 25 13.20 7.98 -29.50
CA ASN A 25 13.50 7.46 -30.84
C ASN A 25 13.09 8.44 -31.97
N GLY A 26 12.71 9.67 -31.61
CA GLY A 26 12.26 10.68 -32.56
C GLY A 26 10.82 10.50 -33.09
N SER A 27 10.06 9.49 -32.64
CA SER A 27 8.69 9.25 -33.09
C SER A 27 7.69 8.88 -31.98
N THR A 28 8.11 8.19 -30.92
CA THR A 28 7.26 7.83 -29.79
C THR A 28 7.03 9.03 -28.88
N THR A 29 5.77 9.31 -28.53
CA THR A 29 5.37 10.41 -27.64
C THR A 29 4.86 9.95 -26.28
N THR A 30 4.54 8.66 -26.13
CA THR A 30 3.92 8.11 -24.92
C THR A 30 4.86 7.16 -24.19
N PHE A 31 4.93 7.32 -22.86
CA PHE A 31 5.79 6.53 -21.97
C PHE A 31 5.02 6.18 -20.69
N THR A 32 5.12 4.94 -20.25
CA THR A 32 4.44 4.48 -19.02
C THR A 32 5.32 4.71 -17.79
N LEU A 33 4.86 5.57 -16.88
CA LEU A 33 5.45 5.78 -15.57
C LEU A 33 5.35 4.51 -14.72
N ASN A 34 6.36 4.25 -13.89
CA ASN A 34 6.39 3.09 -13.01
C ASN A 34 5.59 3.26 -11.71
N ARG A 35 4.90 4.40 -11.55
CA ARG A 35 3.99 4.69 -10.44
C ARG A 35 2.94 5.70 -10.87
N THR A 36 1.84 5.73 -10.13
CA THR A 36 0.80 6.75 -10.26
C THR A 36 1.25 8.05 -9.62
N VAL A 37 1.06 9.16 -10.33
CA VAL A 37 1.22 10.53 -9.84
C VAL A 37 -0.12 11.26 -9.89
N ALA A 38 -0.26 12.36 -9.14
CA ALA A 38 -1.52 13.10 -9.10
C ALA A 38 -1.81 13.78 -10.45
N ASP A 39 -0.81 14.46 -11.01
CA ASP A 39 -0.89 15.12 -12.31
C ASP A 39 0.52 15.42 -12.87
N LYS A 40 0.62 16.24 -13.93
CA LYS A 40 1.89 16.61 -14.56
C LYS A 40 2.82 17.48 -13.69
N GLN A 41 2.30 18.17 -12.67
CA GLN A 41 3.05 18.98 -11.71
C GLN A 41 3.79 18.13 -10.67
N SER A 42 3.38 16.87 -10.52
CA SER A 42 4.02 15.86 -9.68
C SER A 42 5.36 15.34 -10.25
N VAL A 43 5.72 15.73 -11.47
CA VAL A 43 6.95 15.30 -12.14
C VAL A 43 7.68 16.47 -12.77
N LEU A 44 9.01 16.42 -12.74
CA LEU A 44 9.90 17.26 -13.53
C LEU A 44 10.56 16.40 -14.60
N VAL A 45 10.29 16.72 -15.86
CA VAL A 45 10.79 15.97 -17.02
C VAL A 45 11.92 16.75 -17.70
N SER A 46 13.01 16.07 -18.05
CA SER A 46 14.04 16.61 -18.95
C SER A 46 14.33 15.65 -20.10
N VAL A 47 14.75 16.21 -21.23
CA VAL A 47 15.17 15.48 -22.44
C VAL A 47 16.56 15.99 -22.83
N ASP A 48 17.54 15.10 -22.92
CA ASP A 48 18.95 15.43 -23.18
C ASP A 48 19.50 16.52 -22.23
N GLY A 49 19.06 16.46 -20.96
CA GLY A 49 19.43 17.43 -19.93
C GLY A 49 18.64 18.75 -19.96
N VAL A 50 17.79 18.99 -20.96
CA VAL A 50 16.94 20.18 -21.06
C VAL A 50 15.59 19.93 -20.38
N VAL A 51 15.30 20.71 -19.34
CA VAL A 51 14.00 20.65 -18.63
C VAL A 51 12.87 21.06 -19.56
N GLN A 52 11.80 20.29 -19.56
CA GLN A 52 10.62 20.49 -20.37
C GLN A 52 9.58 21.31 -19.58
N ASP A 53 8.91 22.24 -20.26
CA ASP A 53 7.86 23.05 -19.66
C ASP A 53 6.62 22.20 -19.37
N ALA A 54 6.29 22.00 -18.09
CA ALA A 54 5.11 21.25 -17.67
C ALA A 54 3.80 21.86 -18.19
N ALA A 55 3.76 23.15 -18.51
CA ALA A 55 2.54 23.78 -19.04
C ALA A 55 2.21 23.30 -20.46
N SER A 56 3.22 23.02 -21.30
CA SER A 56 3.05 22.86 -22.75
C SER A 56 3.73 21.63 -23.38
N ALA A 57 4.79 21.10 -22.78
CA ALA A 57 5.62 20.04 -23.39
C ALA A 57 5.09 18.62 -23.14
N TYR A 58 4.34 18.40 -22.05
CA TYR A 58 3.80 17.09 -21.71
C TYR A 58 2.53 17.13 -20.84
N THR A 59 1.85 16.00 -20.76
CA THR A 59 0.69 15.75 -19.88
C THR A 59 0.78 14.38 -19.20
N VAL A 60 0.04 14.21 -18.11
CA VAL A 60 -0.13 12.93 -17.40
C VAL A 60 -1.62 12.72 -17.09
N PRO A 61 -2.45 12.30 -18.07
CA PRO A 61 -3.91 12.37 -17.96
C PRO A 61 -4.55 11.34 -17.01
N ASP A 62 -3.89 10.20 -16.80
CA ASP A 62 -4.38 9.05 -16.02
C ASP A 62 -3.49 8.74 -14.79
N GLY A 63 -2.55 9.64 -14.50
CA GLY A 63 -1.55 9.47 -13.44
C GLY A 63 -0.41 8.51 -13.77
N THR A 64 -0.43 7.76 -14.87
CA THR A 64 0.60 6.74 -15.20
C THR A 64 1.17 6.86 -16.60
N THR A 65 0.56 7.66 -17.48
CA THR A 65 0.99 7.82 -18.88
C THR A 65 1.58 9.20 -19.09
N LEU A 66 2.89 9.29 -19.25
CA LEU A 66 3.56 10.51 -19.69
C LEU A 66 3.39 10.67 -21.21
N THR A 67 2.73 11.74 -21.64
CA THR A 67 2.51 12.04 -23.06
C THR A 67 3.16 13.36 -23.43
N PHE A 68 4.18 13.33 -24.28
CA PHE A 68 4.80 14.53 -24.86
C PHE A 68 3.96 15.09 -26.01
N THR A 69 4.00 16.40 -26.20
CA THR A 69 3.37 17.08 -27.35
C THR A 69 4.19 16.95 -28.64
N ALA A 70 5.51 16.75 -28.52
CA ALA A 70 6.42 16.42 -29.61
C ALA A 70 7.29 15.21 -29.24
N ALA A 71 7.61 14.36 -30.21
CA ALA A 71 8.43 13.19 -29.95
C ALA A 71 9.84 13.60 -29.45
N PRO A 72 10.30 13.08 -28.30
CA PRO A 72 11.65 13.34 -27.82
C PRO A 72 12.72 12.88 -28.82
N SER A 73 13.84 13.59 -28.84
CA SER A 73 15.04 13.26 -29.63
C SER A 73 15.50 11.83 -29.41
N THR A 74 16.08 11.24 -30.46
CA THR A 74 16.69 9.91 -30.36
C THR A 74 17.88 9.94 -29.40
N GLY A 75 17.86 9.06 -28.40
CA GLY A 75 18.92 8.97 -27.41
C GLY A 75 18.72 7.77 -26.48
N THR A 76 19.78 7.35 -25.79
CA THR A 76 19.71 6.28 -24.79
C THR A 76 19.54 6.89 -23.40
N ASN A 77 18.47 6.54 -22.72
CA ASN A 77 18.13 7.05 -21.37
C ASN A 77 18.19 8.57 -21.27
N ASN A 78 17.84 9.26 -22.36
CA ASN A 78 17.94 10.71 -22.45
C ASN A 78 16.74 11.44 -21.86
N ILE A 79 15.66 10.73 -21.54
CA ILE A 79 14.47 11.28 -20.90
C ILE A 79 14.55 10.96 -19.41
N PHE A 80 14.58 11.97 -18.55
CA PHE A 80 14.56 11.82 -17.09
C PHE A 80 13.25 12.34 -16.53
N VAL A 81 12.55 11.50 -15.78
CA VAL A 81 11.34 11.88 -15.04
C VAL A 81 11.66 11.85 -13.56
N ASN A 82 11.82 13.03 -12.97
CA ASN A 82 12.02 13.21 -11.54
C ASN A 82 10.66 13.32 -10.87
N PHE A 83 10.34 12.39 -9.97
CA PHE A 83 9.09 12.43 -9.22
C PHE A 83 9.24 13.40 -8.04
N LEU A 84 8.39 14.41 -7.99
CA LEU A 84 8.39 15.45 -6.96
C LEU A 84 7.46 15.10 -5.80
N ASP A 85 6.61 14.10 -5.99
CA ASP A 85 5.69 13.61 -4.97
C ASP A 85 6.43 13.01 -3.77
N LEU A 86 5.96 13.34 -2.58
CA LEU A 86 6.32 12.61 -1.36
C LEU A 86 5.78 11.19 -1.48
N THR A 87 6.66 10.19 -1.39
CA THR A 87 6.24 8.80 -1.24
C THR A 87 5.56 8.67 0.13
N ALA A 88 4.25 8.89 0.19
CA ALA A 88 3.46 8.61 1.37
C ALA A 88 3.22 7.10 1.40
N GLY A 89 4.21 6.36 1.89
CA GLY A 89 4.05 4.95 2.20
C GLY A 89 2.98 4.82 3.29
N SER A 90 1.73 4.57 2.91
CA SER A 90 0.69 4.21 3.87
C SER A 90 0.80 2.72 4.15
N VAL A 91 1.13 2.38 5.39
CA VAL A 91 0.95 1.01 5.86
C VAL A 91 -0.53 0.83 6.20
N THR A 92 -1.24 0.04 5.39
CA THR A 92 -2.56 -0.45 5.81
C THR A 92 -2.32 -1.71 6.63
N PRO A 93 -2.61 -1.72 7.96
CA PRO A 93 -2.40 -2.91 8.74
C PRO A 93 -3.32 -4.04 8.24
N PRO A 94 -2.85 -5.31 8.27
CA PRO A 94 -3.71 -6.46 8.01
C PRO A 94 -5.00 -6.39 8.83
N ALA A 95 -6.11 -6.88 8.28
CA ALA A 95 -7.41 -6.80 8.94
C ALA A 95 -7.40 -7.34 10.39
N ALA A 96 -6.65 -8.42 10.65
CA ALA A 96 -6.50 -9.00 11.99
C ALA A 96 -5.87 -8.04 13.03
N ASN A 97 -5.07 -7.08 12.58
CA ASN A 97 -4.39 -6.11 13.44
C ASN A 97 -5.15 -4.78 13.55
N LYS A 98 -6.21 -4.61 12.75
CA LYS A 98 -7.14 -3.49 12.84
C LYS A 98 -8.26 -3.93 13.77
N GLY A 99 -8.29 -3.42 15.00
CA GLY A 99 -9.46 -3.65 15.86
C GLY A 99 -10.74 -3.23 15.13
N ASN A 100 -11.81 -3.99 15.31
CA ASN A 100 -13.10 -3.68 14.72
C ASN A 100 -13.77 -2.58 15.55
N PHE A 101 -13.75 -1.34 15.06
CA PHE A 101 -14.33 -0.19 15.75
C PHE A 101 -15.47 0.46 14.95
N LYS A 102 -16.44 1.09 15.64
CA LYS A 102 -17.51 1.93 15.06
C LYS A 102 -17.59 3.29 15.74
N GLY A 103 -18.24 4.25 15.07
CA GLY A 103 -18.44 5.60 15.61
C GLY A 103 -17.14 6.36 15.86
N GLY A 104 -16.18 6.26 14.93
CA GLY A 104 -14.88 6.94 15.06
C GLY A 104 -13.97 6.37 16.16
N GLY A 105 -14.18 5.13 16.60
CA GLY A 105 -13.40 4.50 17.67
C GLY A 105 -14.14 4.37 19.00
N LEU A 106 -15.34 4.94 19.11
CA LEU A 106 -16.13 4.92 20.34
C LEU A 106 -16.56 3.51 20.76
N PHE A 107 -16.88 2.65 19.79
CA PHE A 107 -17.34 1.29 20.07
C PHE A 107 -16.36 0.26 19.54
N ARG A 108 -15.91 -0.68 20.39
CA ARG A 108 -15.31 -1.94 19.94
C ARG A 108 -16.43 -2.91 19.56
N THR A 109 -16.28 -3.62 18.45
CA THR A 109 -17.28 -4.58 17.98
C THR A 109 -16.65 -5.96 17.82
N ASN A 110 -17.24 -6.99 18.41
CA ASN A 110 -16.86 -8.38 18.20
C ASN A 110 -17.66 -8.97 17.02
N ALA A 111 -17.08 -9.96 16.34
CA ALA A 111 -17.84 -10.78 15.39
C ALA A 111 -18.81 -11.70 16.16
N GLN A 112 -20.03 -11.86 15.64
CA GLN A 112 -21.03 -12.75 16.25
C GLN A 112 -20.82 -14.22 15.88
N SER A 113 -19.99 -14.49 14.86
CA SER A 113 -19.72 -15.85 14.40
C SER A 113 -18.23 -16.09 14.16
N LEU A 114 -17.74 -17.26 14.56
CA LEU A 114 -16.44 -17.78 14.16
C LEU A 114 -16.56 -18.50 12.82
N THR A 115 -15.76 -18.07 11.84
CA THR A 115 -15.84 -18.57 10.45
C THR A 115 -14.61 -19.34 10.01
N ALA A 116 -13.62 -19.52 10.88
CA ALA A 116 -12.39 -20.24 10.59
C ALA A 116 -11.91 -20.98 11.85
N ASP A 117 -11.30 -22.15 11.66
CA ASP A 117 -10.77 -22.94 12.77
C ASP A 117 -9.80 -22.11 13.61
N THR A 118 -10.03 -22.09 14.92
CA THR A 118 -9.27 -21.25 15.84
C THR A 118 -8.98 -22.02 17.11
N THR A 119 -7.74 -21.91 17.59
CA THR A 119 -7.32 -22.48 18.88
C THR A 119 -6.99 -21.33 19.83
N ILE A 120 -7.59 -21.35 21.02
CA ILE A 120 -7.15 -20.57 22.16
C ILE A 120 -6.19 -21.45 22.94
N LEU A 121 -4.90 -21.08 22.93
CA LEU A 121 -3.84 -21.85 23.55
C LEU A 121 -3.98 -21.87 25.07
N ALA A 122 -3.32 -22.83 25.72
CA ALA A 122 -3.30 -22.97 27.17
C ALA A 122 -2.78 -21.72 27.92
N THR A 123 -2.08 -20.82 27.21
CA THR A 123 -1.50 -19.57 27.73
C THR A 123 -2.32 -18.33 27.38
N GLU A 124 -3.49 -18.48 26.75
CA GLU A 124 -4.27 -17.38 26.21
C GLU A 124 -5.59 -17.16 26.95
N ASN A 125 -5.97 -15.90 27.06
CA ASN A 125 -7.31 -15.48 27.48
C ASN A 125 -7.95 -14.70 26.33
N ALA A 126 -9.16 -15.09 25.94
CA ALA A 126 -9.92 -14.47 24.87
C ALA A 126 -11.32 -14.05 25.36
N ASN A 127 -11.90 -13.04 24.70
CA ASN A 127 -13.26 -12.60 24.97
C ASN A 127 -14.03 -12.22 23.71
N VAL A 128 -15.34 -12.48 23.73
CA VAL A 128 -16.33 -11.96 22.77
C VAL A 128 -17.49 -11.37 23.55
N THR A 129 -18.28 -10.47 22.94
CA THR A 129 -19.42 -9.83 23.62
C THR A 129 -20.70 -10.18 22.92
N GLY A 130 -21.70 -10.61 23.69
CA GLY A 130 -23.00 -11.04 23.22
C GLY A 130 -23.03 -12.49 22.73
N PRO A 131 -24.16 -12.90 22.10
CA PRO A 131 -24.30 -14.22 21.51
C PRO A 131 -23.18 -14.51 20.49
N PHE A 132 -22.55 -15.66 20.63
CA PHE A 132 -21.45 -16.11 19.79
C PHE A 132 -21.74 -17.49 19.22
N THR A 133 -21.58 -17.63 17.90
CA THR A 133 -21.87 -18.86 17.16
C THR A 133 -20.61 -19.39 16.49
N VAL A 134 -20.35 -20.68 16.58
CA VAL A 134 -19.34 -21.33 15.73
C VAL A 134 -20.02 -21.79 14.45
N ALA A 135 -19.52 -21.35 13.29
CA ALA A 135 -20.13 -21.70 12.00
C ALA A 135 -20.05 -23.22 11.74
N SER A 136 -20.96 -23.74 10.92
CA SER A 136 -20.96 -25.15 10.55
C SER A 136 -19.62 -25.52 9.87
N GLY A 137 -19.04 -26.65 10.29
CA GLY A 137 -17.75 -27.11 9.78
C GLY A 137 -16.53 -26.38 10.35
N VAL A 138 -16.71 -25.46 11.29
CA VAL A 138 -15.62 -24.74 11.98
C VAL A 138 -15.42 -25.30 13.39
N THR A 139 -14.15 -25.39 13.80
CA THR A 139 -13.73 -25.86 15.12
C THR A 139 -13.15 -24.71 15.93
N LEU A 140 -13.74 -24.48 17.10
CA LEU A 140 -13.11 -23.71 18.17
C LEU A 140 -12.51 -24.69 19.18
N THR A 141 -11.19 -24.65 19.34
CA THR A 141 -10.49 -25.41 20.38
C THR A 141 -10.07 -24.45 21.50
N VAL A 142 -10.37 -24.80 22.74
CA VAL A 142 -9.80 -24.12 23.93
C VAL A 142 -8.98 -25.16 24.67
N GLU A 143 -7.66 -25.00 24.64
CA GLU A 143 -6.78 -25.94 25.32
C GLU A 143 -6.95 -25.86 26.85
N SER A 144 -6.65 -26.95 27.55
CA SER A 144 -6.69 -26.96 29.01
C SER A 144 -5.73 -25.90 29.57
N GLY A 145 -6.28 -24.93 30.31
CA GLY A 145 -5.56 -23.76 30.82
C GLY A 145 -5.89 -22.45 30.09
N GLY A 146 -6.35 -22.54 28.84
CA GLY A 146 -6.86 -21.40 28.09
C GLY A 146 -8.26 -21.01 28.57
N THR A 147 -8.63 -19.73 28.40
CA THR A 147 -9.96 -19.24 28.76
C THR A 147 -10.59 -18.45 27.63
N LEU A 148 -11.85 -18.76 27.31
CA LEU A 148 -12.71 -17.91 26.49
C LEU A 148 -13.91 -17.44 27.33
N VAL A 149 -14.14 -16.13 27.37
CA VAL A 149 -15.30 -15.53 28.05
C VAL A 149 -16.23 -14.89 27.03
N THR A 150 -17.51 -15.20 27.09
CA THR A 150 -18.56 -14.46 26.40
C THR A 150 -19.21 -13.48 27.38
N LEU A 151 -19.02 -12.18 27.16
CA LEU A 151 -19.51 -11.07 28.00
C LEU A 151 -20.93 -10.66 27.63
#